data_AF-A0AAX6TEC4-F1
#
_entry.id   AF-A0AAX6TEC4-F1
#
_cell.length_a   1.000
_cell.length_b   1.000
_cell.length_c   1.000
_cell.angle_alpha   90.00
_cell.angle_beta   90.00
_cell.angle_gamma   90.00
#
_symmetry.space_group_name_H-M   'P 1'
#
loop_
_entity.id
_entity.type
_entity.pdbx_description
1 polymer ?
#
loop_
_entity_poly.entity_id
_entity_poly.type
_entity_poly.pdbx_seq_one_letter_code
_entity_poly.pdbx_strand_id
1 'polypeptide(L)'
;MALVPYEEAAGVGLQKFHKPFATFSFANHTIRVRQDWRQLGVAAVVWDAAVVLSTYLEMGAVELRGCSAVELGAGTGLVSIVAALLGASFGTFPIDEHMEASRRVRKNGSHVLRR
;
A
#
# COMPACT_ATOMS: atom_id res chain seq x y z
N MET A 1 -0.01 21.36 -12.48
CA MET A 1 0.64 20.09 -12.85
C MET A 1 2.12 20.40 -13.04
N ALA A 2 2.98 19.96 -12.13
CA ALA A 2 4.42 20.21 -12.19
C ALA A 2 5.11 18.93 -12.70
N LEU A 3 5.89 19.07 -13.77
CA LEU A 3 6.73 18.00 -14.29
C LEU A 3 8.02 18.04 -13.47
N VAL A 4 8.18 17.09 -12.54
CA VAL A 4 9.43 16.92 -11.79
C VAL A 4 10.29 15.94 -12.58
N PRO A 5 11.36 16.39 -13.24
CA PRO A 5 12.27 15.49 -13.93
C PRO A 5 13.05 14.69 -12.89
N TYR A 6 12.72 13.41 -12.74
CA TYR A 6 13.55 12.46 -12.00
C TYR A 6 14.69 12.03 -12.91
N GLU A 7 15.80 12.77 -12.89
CA GLU A 7 17.05 12.24 -13.47
C GLU A 7 17.50 11.01 -12.68
N GLU A 8 17.99 9.99 -13.38
CA GLU A 8 18.46 8.71 -12.82
C GLU A 8 19.55 8.87 -11.73
N ALA A 9 20.18 10.05 -11.63
CA ALA A 9 21.19 10.39 -10.64
C ALA A 9 20.65 11.16 -9.40
N ALA A 10 19.37 11.55 -9.37
CA ALA A 10 18.80 12.30 -8.26
C ALA A 10 18.39 11.38 -7.10
N GLY A 11 19.31 11.17 -6.16
CA GLY A 11 19.00 10.82 -4.78
C GLY A 11 19.12 9.33 -4.45
N VAL A 12 20.05 9.05 -3.53
CA VAL A 12 20.22 7.77 -2.80
C VAL A 12 18.89 7.16 -2.31
N GLY A 13 17.83 7.98 -2.16
CA GLY A 13 16.49 7.58 -1.75
C GLY A 13 15.59 6.93 -2.82
N LEU A 14 15.83 7.09 -4.13
CA LEU A 14 14.97 6.52 -5.20
C LEU A 14 15.39 5.11 -5.65
N GLN A 15 16.56 4.65 -5.24
CA GLN A 15 17.04 3.29 -5.52
C GLN A 15 16.08 2.21 -5.01
N LYS A 16 15.34 2.48 -3.93
CA LYS A 16 14.34 1.56 -3.35
C LYS A 16 13.14 1.28 -4.26
N PHE A 17 12.85 2.17 -5.20
CA PHE A 17 11.72 2.07 -6.14
C PHE A 17 12.02 1.19 -7.35
N HIS A 18 13.30 0.92 -7.61
CA HIS A 18 13.73 0.01 -8.68
C HIS A 18 13.65 -1.47 -8.29
N LYS A 19 13.37 -1.77 -7.02
CA LYS A 19 13.15 -3.15 -6.56
C LYS A 19 11.74 -3.61 -6.95
N PRO A 20 11.60 -4.80 -7.59
CA PRO A 20 10.29 -5.29 -8.07
C PRO A 20 9.32 -5.63 -6.93
N PHE A 21 9.83 -5.79 -5.71
CA PHE A 21 9.03 -6.04 -4.52
C PHE A 21 9.56 -5.23 -3.33
N ALA A 22 8.64 -4.77 -2.49
CA ALA A 22 8.89 -4.26 -1.16
C ALA A 22 8.18 -5.14 -0.13
N THR A 23 8.86 -5.46 0.97
CA THR A 23 8.33 -6.34 2.02
C THR A 23 8.25 -5.56 3.32
N PHE A 24 7.09 -5.61 3.98
CA PHE A 24 6.81 -4.95 5.24
C PHE A 24 6.21 -5.94 6.25
N SER A 25 6.39 -5.66 7.53
CA SER A 25 5.76 -6.43 8.61
C SER A 25 4.85 -5.50 9.38
N PHE A 26 3.54 -5.77 9.37
CA PHE A 26 2.51 -4.99 10.06
C PHE A 26 1.41 -5.93 10.59
N ALA A 27 0.85 -5.61 11.75
CA ALA A 27 -0.18 -6.36 12.45
C ALA A 27 0.13 -7.87 12.56
N ASN A 28 1.40 -8.23 12.82
CA ASN A 28 1.92 -9.61 12.81
C ASN A 28 1.82 -10.36 11.46
N HIS A 29 1.68 -9.65 10.35
CA HIS A 29 1.64 -10.21 9.01
C HIS A 29 2.77 -9.65 8.14
N THR A 30 3.37 -10.51 7.32
CA THR A 30 4.32 -10.07 6.29
C THR A 30 3.56 -9.72 5.02
N ILE A 31 3.64 -8.45 4.62
CA ILE A 31 2.99 -7.91 3.42
C ILE A 31 4.06 -7.72 2.35
N ARG A 32 3.90 -8.40 1.23
CA ARG A 32 4.76 -8.24 0.05
C ARG A 32 4.02 -7.46 -1.02
N VAL A 33 4.54 -6.29 -1.37
CA VAL A 33 3.97 -5.37 -2.36
C VAL A 33 4.81 -5.43 -3.63
N ARG A 34 4.17 -5.68 -4.78
CA ARG A 34 4.82 -5.58 -6.09
C ARG A 34 4.95 -4.11 -6.50
N GLN A 35 6.16 -3.70 -6.86
CA GLN A 35 6.45 -2.35 -7.32
C GLN A 35 6.89 -2.35 -8.78
N ASP A 36 6.56 -1.29 -9.51
CA ASP A 36 6.92 -1.12 -10.92
C ASP A 36 7.08 0.35 -11.30
N TRP A 37 8.17 0.97 -10.82
CA TRP A 37 8.48 2.38 -11.10
C TRP A 37 8.63 2.68 -12.59
N ARG A 38 9.17 1.73 -13.37
CA ARG A 38 9.48 1.93 -14.79
C ARG A 38 8.25 1.93 -15.68
N GLN A 39 7.28 1.05 -15.44
CA GLN A 39 6.09 0.96 -16.28
C GLN A 39 4.89 1.75 -15.75
N LEU A 40 4.75 1.86 -14.43
CA LEU A 40 3.55 2.40 -13.78
C LEU A 40 3.84 3.64 -12.91
N GLY A 41 5.10 4.07 -12.82
CA GLY A 41 5.51 5.33 -12.21
C GLY A 41 5.15 5.47 -10.73
N VAL A 42 4.78 6.69 -10.34
CA VAL A 42 4.50 7.13 -8.96
C VAL A 42 3.47 6.25 -8.23
N ALA A 43 2.47 5.73 -8.94
CA ALA A 43 1.38 4.95 -8.33
C ALA A 43 1.80 3.51 -7.95
N ALA A 44 2.87 2.99 -8.56
CA ALA A 44 3.29 1.60 -8.38
C ALA A 44 4.49 1.43 -7.46
N VAL A 45 4.72 2.38 -6.55
CA VAL A 45 5.75 2.26 -5.52
C VAL A 45 5.18 2.59 -4.16
N VAL A 46 5.78 2.02 -3.12
CA VAL A 46 5.42 2.33 -1.74
C VAL A 46 6.15 3.60 -1.32
N TRP A 47 5.39 4.66 -1.07
CA TRP A 47 5.91 5.91 -0.54
C TRP A 47 6.15 5.80 0.97
N ASP A 48 7.15 6.54 1.48
CA ASP A 48 7.47 6.53 2.92
C ASP A 48 6.28 6.97 3.77
N ALA A 49 5.45 7.91 3.28
CA ALA A 49 4.23 8.33 3.94
C ALA A 49 3.24 7.17 4.18
N ALA A 50 3.15 6.21 3.25
CA ALA A 50 2.31 5.03 3.41
C ALA A 50 2.84 4.10 4.52
N VAL A 51 4.17 4.01 4.67
CA VAL A 51 4.80 3.24 5.74
C VAL A 51 4.54 3.90 7.09
N VAL A 52 4.75 5.22 7.20
CA VAL A 52 4.51 5.99 8.43
C VAL A 52 3.04 5.90 8.86
N LEU A 53 2.10 6.06 7.92
CA LEU A 53 0.67 5.93 8.22
C LEU A 53 0.32 4.51 8.67
N SER A 54 0.87 3.47 8.03
CA SER A 54 0.67 2.08 8.43
C SER A 54 1.16 1.82 9.86
N THR A 55 2.34 2.34 10.22
CA THR A 55 2.86 2.27 11.59
C THR A 55 1.95 2.99 12.58
N TYR A 56 1.46 4.18 12.23
CA TYR A 56 0.56 4.95 13.09
C TYR A 56 -0.76 4.21 13.36
N LEU A 57 -1.33 3.54 12.35
CA LEU A 57 -2.52 2.71 12.51
C LEU A 57 -2.25 1.48 13.38
N GLU A 58 -1.09 0.82 13.20
CA GLU A 58 -0.69 -0.35 14.01
C GLU A 58 -0.49 -0.01 15.49
N MET A 59 -0.05 1.21 15.81
CA MET A 59 0.09 1.69 17.19
C MET A 59 -1.25 1.79 17.95
N GLY A 60 -2.39 1.57 17.28
CA GLY A 60 -3.71 1.62 17.91
C GLY A 60 -4.20 3.02 18.23
N ALA A 61 -3.58 4.05 17.66
CA ALA A 61 -3.99 5.45 17.82
C ALA A 61 -5.36 5.74 17.17
N VAL A 62 -5.82 4.85 16.29
CA VAL A 62 -7.12 4.94 15.60
C VAL A 62 -7.86 3.62 15.74
N GLU A 63 -9.10 3.67 16.22
CA GLU A 63 -9.96 2.50 16.27
C GLU A 63 -10.54 2.20 14.88
N LEU A 64 -10.09 1.10 14.28
CA LEU A 64 -10.48 0.69 12.93
C LEU A 64 -11.47 -0.47 12.89
N ARG A 65 -11.65 -1.19 14.01
CA ARG A 65 -12.47 -2.41 14.05
C ARG A 65 -13.93 -2.09 13.77
N GLY A 66 -14.47 -2.66 12.70
CA GLY A 66 -15.87 -2.45 12.31
C GLY A 66 -16.16 -1.09 11.67
N CYS A 67 -15.15 -0.25 11.45
CA CYS A 67 -15.30 1.02 10.76
C CYS A 67 -15.30 0.82 9.23
N SER A 68 -16.09 1.63 8.52
CA SER A 68 -16.02 1.74 7.06
C SER A 68 -14.91 2.73 6.70
N ALA A 69 -13.93 2.30 5.91
CA ALA A 69 -12.79 3.13 5.50
C ALA A 69 -12.66 3.23 3.98
N VAL A 70 -12.14 4.38 3.50
CA VAL A 70 -11.79 4.61 2.10
C VAL A 70 -10.39 5.22 2.02
N GLU A 71 -9.52 4.64 1.18
CA GLU A 71 -8.18 5.17 0.91
C GLU A 71 -8.18 5.89 -0.44
N LEU A 72 -8.01 7.21 -0.42
CA LEU A 72 -7.88 8.01 -1.64
C LEU A 72 -6.42 8.00 -2.11
N GLY A 73 -6.20 7.64 -3.38
CA GLY A 73 -4.84 7.58 -3.93
C GLY A 73 -4.03 6.40 -3.39
N ALA A 74 -4.65 5.24 -3.19
CA ALA A 74 -4.03 4.07 -2.57
C ALA A 74 -2.72 3.60 -3.22
N GLY A 75 -2.53 3.86 -4.52
CA GLY A 75 -1.34 3.45 -5.27
C GLY A 75 -1.12 1.93 -5.17
N THR A 76 -0.16 1.52 -4.36
CA THR A 76 0.14 0.11 -4.08
C THR A 76 -0.82 -0.57 -3.08
N GLY A 77 -1.59 0.22 -2.33
CA GLY A 77 -2.61 -0.25 -1.38
C GLY A 77 -2.07 -0.77 -0.06
N LEU A 78 -0.84 -0.41 0.33
CA LEU A 78 -0.23 -0.86 1.60
C LEU A 78 -1.10 -0.48 2.81
N VAL A 79 -1.57 0.77 2.88
CA VAL A 79 -2.36 1.27 4.01
C VAL A 79 -3.72 0.57 4.06
N SER A 80 -4.40 0.40 2.91
CA SER A 80 -5.63 -0.41 2.85
C SER A 80 -5.43 -1.83 3.37
N ILE A 81 -4.33 -2.50 3.01
CA ILE A 81 -4.03 -3.85 3.51
C ILE A 81 -3.85 -3.82 5.03
N VAL A 82 -3.07 -2.88 5.57
CA VAL A 82 -2.83 -2.77 7.01
C VAL A 82 -4.13 -2.45 7.76
N ALA A 83 -4.93 -1.50 7.27
CA ALA A 83 -6.23 -1.18 7.85
C ALA A 83 -7.19 -2.37 7.83
N ALA A 84 -7.20 -3.15 6.74
CA ALA A 84 -8.00 -4.39 6.67
C ALA A 84 -7.56 -5.42 7.71
N LEU A 85 -6.24 -5.61 7.90
CA LEU A 85 -5.69 -6.53 8.90
C LEU A 85 -6.02 -6.09 10.34
N LEU A 86 -6.17 -4.78 10.58
CA LEU A 86 -6.57 -4.20 11.86
C LEU A 86 -8.09 -4.24 12.10
N GLY A 87 -8.88 -4.71 11.13
CA GLY A 87 -10.32 -4.93 11.25
C GLY A 87 -11.21 -3.86 10.62
N ALA A 88 -10.66 -2.99 9.76
CA ALA A 88 -11.45 -2.07 8.95
C ALA A 88 -12.25 -2.84 7.90
N SER A 89 -13.49 -2.40 7.68
CA SER A 89 -14.34 -2.86 6.60
C SER A 89 -14.22 -1.90 5.42
N PHE A 90 -13.99 -2.44 4.23
CA PHE A 90 -14.04 -1.68 2.99
C PHE A 90 -15.39 -2.00 2.33
N GLY A 91 -16.27 -1.00 2.23
CA GLY A 91 -17.61 -1.19 1.66
C GLY A 91 -17.56 -1.53 0.17
N THR A 92 -18.43 -2.43 -0.27
CA THR A 92 -18.80 -2.64 -1.68
C THR A 92 -19.69 -1.49 -2.15
N PHE A 93 -19.10 -0.40 -2.63
CA PHE A 93 -19.81 0.57 -3.49
C PHE A 93 -19.52 0.21 -4.96
N PRO A 94 -20.47 0.42 -5.90
CA PRO A 94 -20.21 0.26 -7.33
C PRO A 94 -19.28 1.39 -7.75
N ILE A 95 -17.98 1.12 -7.71
CA ILE A 95 -16.92 1.99 -8.18
C ILE A 95 -16.19 1.20 -9.26
N ASP A 96 -16.54 1.47 -10.51
CA ASP A 96 -16.07 0.73 -11.69
C ASP A 96 -14.53 0.77 -11.89
N GLU A 97 -13.79 1.52 -11.06
CA GLU A 97 -12.32 1.65 -11.18
C GLU A 97 -11.49 1.20 -9.97
N HIS A 98 -12.09 0.84 -8.82
CA HIS A 98 -11.29 0.47 -7.62
C HIS A 98 -11.23 -1.04 -7.34
N MET A 99 -11.66 -1.88 -8.28
CA MET A 99 -11.59 -3.34 -8.18
C MET A 99 -10.14 -3.89 -8.22
N GLU A 100 -9.10 -3.05 -8.32
CA GLU A 100 -7.72 -3.49 -8.17
C GLU A 100 -7.31 -3.67 -6.71
N ALA A 101 -7.73 -2.81 -5.76
CA ALA A 101 -7.31 -2.92 -4.36
C ALA A 101 -7.83 -4.21 -3.70
N SER A 102 -9.12 -4.52 -3.83
CA SER A 102 -9.71 -5.77 -3.29
C SER A 102 -9.28 -7.03 -4.06
N ARG A 103 -8.95 -6.93 -5.36
CA ARG A 103 -8.29 -8.04 -6.08
C ARG A 103 -6.83 -8.19 -5.67
N ARG A 104 -6.11 -7.11 -5.32
CA ARG A 104 -4.74 -7.15 -4.81
C ARG A 104 -4.69 -7.68 -3.39
N VAL A 105 -5.62 -7.30 -2.51
CA VAL A 105 -5.77 -7.90 -1.17
C VAL A 105 -6.02 -9.40 -1.29
N ARG A 106 -6.88 -9.85 -2.22
CA ARG A 106 -7.09 -11.30 -2.47
C ARG A 106 -5.90 -12.01 -3.12
N LYS A 107 -5.21 -11.38 -4.10
CA LYS A 107 -4.03 -11.96 -4.78
C LYS A 107 -2.74 -11.88 -3.93
N ASN A 108 -2.60 -10.89 -3.06
CA ASN A 108 -1.53 -10.80 -2.07
C ASN A 108 -1.86 -11.60 -0.82
N GLY A 109 -3.14 -11.85 -0.52
CA GLY A 109 -3.60 -12.75 0.54
C GLY A 109 -3.08 -14.18 0.35
N SER A 110 -2.89 -14.65 -0.88
CA SER A 110 -2.17 -15.90 -1.20
C SER A 110 -0.66 -15.85 -0.98
N HIS A 111 -0.09 -14.69 -0.64
CA HIS A 111 1.33 -14.48 -0.31
C HIS A 111 1.54 -13.87 1.08
N VAL A 112 0.48 -13.68 1.87
CA VAL A 112 0.57 -13.41 3.30
C VAL A 112 0.90 -14.73 3.98
N LEU A 113 2.19 -15.04 4.08
CA LEU A 113 2.69 -16.16 4.86
C LEU A 113 2.35 -15.89 6.33
N ARG A 114 1.36 -16.60 6.86
CA ARG A 114 1.19 -16.76 8.32
C ARG A 114 2.37 -17.59 8.81
N ARG A 115 3.08 -17.09 9.83
CA ARG A 115 3.99 -17.94 10.62
C ARG A 115 3.18 -19.00 11.36
#